data_AF-A0A6G2DXG4-F1
#
_entry.id   AF-A0A6G2DXG4-F1
#
_cell.length_a   1.000
_cell.length_b   1.000
_cell.length_c   1.000
_cell.angle_alpha   90.00
_cell.angle_beta   90.00
_cell.angle_gamma   90.00
#
_symmetry.space_group_name_H-M   'P 1'
#
loop_
_entity.id
_entity.type
_entity.pdbx_description
1 polymer ?
#
loop_
_entity_poly.entity_id
_entity_poly.type
_entity_poly.pdbx_seq_one_letter_code
_entity_poly.pdbx_strand_id
1 'polypeptide(L)' 'LLYYADNTSETLNVNYQTDFSNVAEYRIGGTNLIYTPNTLLRNYQNILDEVLPALNSVEYKSEAIRKVLDVSKDVSLT' A
#
# COMPACT_ATOMS: atom_id res chain seq x y z
N LEU A 1 3.96 11.08 -10.76
CA LEU A 1 4.37 10.49 -12.06
C LEU A 1 3.11 10.07 -12.79
N LEU A 2 2.85 10.64 -13.95
CA LEU A 2 1.77 10.21 -14.83
C LEU A 2 2.34 9.30 -15.92
N TYR A 3 1.63 8.21 -16.22
CA TYR A 3 1.91 7.33 -17.34
C TYR A 3 0.79 7.47 -18.35
N TYR A 4 1.14 7.85 -19.57
CA TYR A 4 0.19 8.07 -20.66
C TYR A 4 0.01 6.80 -21.51
N ALA A 5 -1.10 6.72 -22.24
CA ALA A 5 -1.41 5.57 -23.09
C ALA A 5 -0.43 5.37 -24.25
N ASP A 6 0.32 6.41 -24.62
CA ASP A 6 1.36 6.38 -25.65
C ASP A 6 2.74 5.93 -25.13
N ASN A 7 2.80 5.39 -23.89
CA ASN A 7 4.00 4.97 -23.18
C ASN A 7 4.98 6.10 -22.81
N THR A 8 4.56 7.36 -22.91
CA THR A 8 5.33 8.47 -22.33
C THR A 8 5.00 8.64 -20.85
N SER A 9 5.86 9.36 -20.13
CA SER A 9 5.66 9.63 -18.71
C SER A 9 6.08 11.04 -18.34
N GLU A 10 5.41 11.63 -17.35
CA GLU A 10 5.68 12.99 -16.88
C GLU A 10 5.72 13.07 -15.35
N THR A 11 6.75 13.75 -14.84
CA THR A 11 6.86 14.07 -13.42
C THR A 11 6.29 15.45 -13.17
N LEU A 12 5.22 15.50 -12.38
CA LEU A 12 4.55 16.74 -11.99
C LEU A 12 4.91 17.12 -10.55
N ASN A 13 5.12 18.41 -10.33
CA ASN A 13 5.23 18.96 -8.99
C ASN A 13 3.85 19.05 -8.35
N VAL A 14 3.69 18.48 -7.16
CA VAL A 14 2.45 18.52 -6.39
C VAL A 14 2.71 19.18 -5.04
N ASN A 15 1.81 20.07 -4.65
CA ASN A 15 1.87 20.76 -3.36
C ASN A 15 0.64 20.38 -2.55
N TYR A 16 0.82 20.03 -1.29
CA TYR A 16 -0.29 19.80 -0.37
C TYR A 16 -1.15 21.06 -0.28
N GLN A 17 -2.47 20.90 -0.37
CA GLN A 17 -3.42 21.99 -0.29
C GLN A 17 -4.22 21.92 1.00
N THR A 18 -5.00 20.86 1.18
CA THR A 18 -5.90 20.70 2.33
C THR A 18 -6.37 19.25 2.44
N ASP A 19 -7.01 18.93 3.56
CA ASP A 19 -7.79 17.71 3.71
C ASP A 19 -9.27 18.07 3.54
N PHE A 20 -9.92 17.45 2.56
CA PHE A 20 -11.36 17.58 2.33
C PHE A 20 -12.07 16.30 2.77
N SER A 21 -12.81 16.38 3.88
CA SER A 21 -13.38 15.21 4.57
C SER A 21 -12.27 14.22 4.97
N ASN A 22 -12.22 13.05 4.34
CA ASN A 22 -11.18 12.04 4.56
C ASN A 22 -10.29 11.87 3.34
N VAL A 23 -10.07 12.92 2.54
CA VAL A 23 -9.25 12.87 1.33
C VAL A 23 -8.20 13.98 1.38
N ALA A 24 -6.94 13.64 1.17
CA ALA A 24 -5.88 14.64 0.99
C ALA A 24 -5.94 15.22 -0.43
N GLU A 25 -5.98 16.53 -0.53
CA GLU A 25 -5.95 17.26 -1.81
C GLU A 25 -4.58 17.87 -2.06
N TYR A 26 -4.08 17.69 -3.29
CA TYR A 26 -2.84 18.28 -3.76
C TYR A 26 -3.08 19.11 -5.00
N ARG A 27 -2.44 20.27 -5.09
CA ARG A 27 -2.49 21.13 -6.27
C ARG A 27 -1.34 20.79 -7.21
N ILE A 28 -1.64 20.58 -8.49
CA ILE A 28 -0.63 20.34 -9.52
C ILE A 28 -0.03 21.69 -9.94
N GLY A 29 1.27 21.88 -9.70
CA GLY A 29 1.97 23.13 -9.96
C GLY A 29 1.84 23.60 -11.41
N GLY A 30 1.62 24.91 -11.60
CA GLY A 30 1.43 25.50 -12.93
C GLY A 30 0.06 25.21 -13.57
N THR A 31 -0.85 24.55 -12.87
CA THR A 31 -2.20 24.23 -13.38
C THR A 31 -3.29 24.57 -12.36
N ASN A 32 -4.56 24.47 -12.77
CA ASN A 32 -5.73 24.54 -11.89
C ASN A 32 -6.28 23.15 -11.51
N LEU A 33 -5.48 22.10 -11.68
CA LEU A 33 -5.90 20.72 -11.41
C LEU A 33 -5.62 20.35 -9.94
N ILE A 34 -6.55 19.58 -9.37
CA ILE A 34 -6.42 18.95 -8.06
C ILE A 34 -6.17 17.45 -8.28
N TYR A 35 -5.14 16.93 -7.61
CA TYR A 35 -4.86 15.51 -7.50
C TYR A 35 -5.29 15.02 -6.11
N THR A 36 -6.07 13.95 -6.08
CA THR A 36 -6.42 13.22 -4.86
C THR A 36 -5.89 11.79 -4.96
N PRO A 37 -5.21 11.27 -3.94
CA PRO A 37 -4.88 9.85 -3.87
C PRO A 37 -6.16 9.01 -3.90
N ASN A 38 -6.07 7.80 -4.44
CA ASN A 38 -7.17 6.82 -4.47
C ASN A 38 -7.41 6.13 -3.11
N THR A 39 -7.05 6.79 -2.01
CA THR A 39 -7.20 6.28 -0.65
C THR A 39 -7.79 7.36 0.25
N LEU A 40 -8.52 6.91 1.27
CA LEU A 40 -9.04 7.79 2.30
C LEU A 40 -8.04 7.87 3.45
N LEU A 41 -7.93 9.06 4.04
CA LEU A 41 -7.30 9.29 5.33
C LEU A 41 -8.08 8.52 6.39
N ARG A 42 -7.44 7.50 6.96
CA ARG A 42 -8.01 6.63 7.98
C ARG A 42 -6.98 6.39 9.07
N ASN A 43 -7.44 6.27 10.29
CA ASN A 43 -6.61 5.78 11.38
C ASN A 43 -6.50 4.25 11.27
N TYR A 44 -5.31 3.76 10.93
CA TYR A 44 -5.02 2.33 10.79
C TYR A 44 -4.53 1.69 12.09
N GLN A 45 -4.46 2.43 13.21
CA GLN A 45 -3.90 1.93 14.47
C GLN A 45 -4.60 0.65 14.95
N ASN A 46 -5.93 0.60 14.90
CA ASN A 46 -6.68 -0.59 15.31
C ASN A 46 -6.31 -1.83 14.48
N ILE A 47 -6.09 -1.66 13.18
CA ILE A 47 -5.68 -2.75 12.28
C ILE A 47 -4.24 -3.16 12.59
N LEU A 48 -3.36 -2.19 12.82
CA LEU A 48 -1.96 -2.47 13.19
C LEU A 48 -1.88 -3.24 14.51
N ASP A 49 -2.62 -2.80 15.53
CA ASP A 49 -2.62 -3.42 16.85
C ASP A 49 -3.11 -4.87 16.81
N GLU A 50 -4.07 -5.18 15.94
CA GLU A 50 -4.61 -6.54 15.78
C GLU A 50 -3.75 -7.43 14.88
N VAL A 51 -3.33 -6.92 13.71
CA VAL A 51 -2.72 -7.75 12.66
C VAL A 51 -1.21 -7.87 12.82
N LEU A 52 -0.52 -6.82 13.27
CA LEU A 52 0.94 -6.80 13.33
C LEU A 52 1.52 -7.87 14.29
N PRO A 53 0.98 -8.09 15.50
CA PRO A 53 1.49 -9.15 16.38
C PRO A 53 1.33 -10.54 15.77
N ALA A 54 0.19 -10.80 15.10
CA ALA A 54 -0.07 -12.06 14.44
C ALA A 54 0.93 -12.31 13.30
N LEU A 55 1.15 -11.31 12.43
CA LEU A 55 2.14 -11.42 11.35
C LEU A 55 3.57 -11.60 11.86
N ASN A 56 3.96 -10.92 12.94
CA ASN A 56 5.29 -11.04 13.54
C ASN A 56 5.56 -12.42 14.16
N SER A 57 4.51 -13.16 14.52
CA SER A 57 4.62 -14.53 15.06
C SER A 57 4.80 -15.60 13.99
N VAL A 58 4.73 -15.25 12.70
CA VAL A 58 4.84 -16.22 11.61
C VAL A 58 6.28 -16.72 11.49
N GLU A 59 6.47 -18.01 11.72
CA GLU A 59 7.75 -18.68 11.50
C GLU A 59 7.79 -19.32 10.09
N TYR A 60 8.89 -19.07 9.37
CA TYR A 60 9.12 -19.61 8.02
C TYR A 60 9.01 -21.14 7.97
N LYS A 61 9.52 -21.84 8.99
CA LYS A 61 9.52 -23.32 9.07
C LYS A 61 8.33 -23.87 9.86
N SER A 62 7.18 -23.21 9.81
CA SER A 62 5.94 -23.67 10.48
C SER A 62 5.09 -24.59 9.60
N GLU A 63 4.24 -25.42 10.23
CA GLU A 63 3.25 -26.23 9.49
C GLU A 63 2.24 -25.34 8.74
N ALA A 64 1.94 -24.16 9.26
CA ALA A 64 1.04 -23.20 8.60
C ALA A 64 1.60 -22.73 7.25
N ILE A 65 2.90 -22.37 7.19
CA ILE A 65 3.56 -22.01 5.93
C ILE A 65 3.61 -23.19 4.96
N ARG A 66 3.92 -24.40 5.43
CA ARG A 66 3.89 -25.61 4.60
C ARG A 66 2.52 -25.86 3.99
N LYS A 67 1.44 -25.66 4.76
CA LYS A 67 0.07 -25.80 4.30
C LYS A 67 -0.30 -24.76 3.25
N VAL A 68 0.14 -23.50 3.43
CA VAL A 68 -0.07 -22.43 2.43
C VAL A 68 0.65 -22.74 1.12
N LEU A 69 1.85 -23.31 1.18
CA LEU A 69 2.65 -23.68 0.02
C LEU A 69 2.27 -25.03 -0.59
N ASP A 70 1.37 -25.79 0.05
CA ASP A 70 0.99 -27.16 -0.30
C ASP A 70 2.20 -28.11 -0.43
N VAL A 71 3.12 -28.03 0.53
CA VAL A 71 4.36 -28.81 0.56
C VAL A 71 4.27 -29.92 1.59
N SER A 72 4.55 -31.16 1.16
CA SER A 72 4.60 -32.33 2.06
C SER A 72 5.66 -32.17 3.16
N LYS A 73 5.46 -32.86 4.30
CA LYS A 73 6.32 -32.73 5.49
C LYS A 73 7.78 -33.08 5.23
N ASP A 74 8.03 -34.00 4.30
CA ASP A 74 9.36 -34.55 4.01
C ASP A 74 10.18 -33.70 3.04
N VAL A 75 9.56 -32.69 2.42
CA VAL A 75 10.25 -31.75 1.53
C VAL A 75 10.84 -30.61 2.36
N SER A 76 12.12 -30.32 2.15
CA SER A 76 12.81 -29.22 2.84
C SER A 76 12.34 -27.86 2.34
N LEU A 77 12.05 -26.94 3.28
CA LEU A 77 11.94 -25.51 3.02
C LEU A 77 13.33 -24.91 3.31
N THR A 78 14.17 -24.85 2.28
CA THR A 78 15.48 -24.20 2.35
C THR A 78 15.36 -22.69 2.41
#